data_AF-A0ABD2B6C8-F1
#
_entry.id   AF-A0ABD2B6C8-F1
#
_cell.length_a   1.000
_cell.length_b   1.000
_cell.length_c   1.000
_cell.angle_alpha   90.00
_cell.angle_beta   90.00
_cell.angle_gamma   90.00
#
_symmetry.space_group_name_H-M   'P 1'
#
loop_
_entity.id
_entity.type
_entity.pdbx_description
1 polymer ?
#
loop_
_entity_poly.entity_id
_entity_poly.type
_entity_poly.pdbx_seq_one_letter_code
_entity_poly.pdbx_strand_id
1 'polypeptide(L)'
;MYTESHKIFLQAIMQEGILHDEDSKELIITLFDNKQVKNIIYEINAKLLSLNMMIKTVTCEITGDTYWAITSTILQDISSFQIQFSKAKLELLRKIFSEIITATNGCVSSTICLNLCTSLDTKLSKIDATEFLDYIVDKKWLLLKNGQYYIGVRSIAELMPYFKATYDNSLHTCNLCKEVIFFGQRCTHCEAMMHIICLKKYAEVMHPLQCATCKSRIEVDVIGIYLLDLH
;
A
#
# COMPACT_ATOMS: atom_id res chain seq x y z
N MET A 1 11.39 28.41 -7.06
CA MET A 1 10.28 29.13 -7.74
C MET A 1 9.39 28.07 -8.34
N TYR A 2 8.05 28.14 -8.18
CA TYR A 2 7.14 27.11 -8.68
C TYR A 2 6.85 27.35 -10.17
N THR A 3 7.07 26.34 -11.01
CA THR A 3 7.01 26.40 -12.48
C THR A 3 6.02 25.39 -13.05
N GLU A 4 5.80 25.42 -14.37
CA GLU A 4 4.98 24.43 -15.07
C GLU A 4 5.53 23.00 -14.91
N SER A 5 6.85 22.81 -14.83
CA SER A 5 7.47 21.52 -14.55
C SER A 5 6.97 20.91 -13.23
N HIS A 6 6.78 21.73 -12.18
CA HIS A 6 6.23 21.25 -10.90
C HIS A 6 4.78 20.81 -11.04
N LYS A 7 3.98 21.49 -11.87
CA LYS A 7 2.59 21.13 -12.14
C LYS A 7 2.49 19.83 -12.93
N ILE A 8 3.31 19.66 -13.98
CA ILE A 8 3.36 18.44 -14.79
C ILE A 8 3.68 17.24 -13.91
N PHE A 9 4.67 17.36 -13.02
CA PHE A 9 5.02 16.29 -12.10
C PHE A 9 3.86 15.92 -11.16
N LEU A 10 3.18 16.91 -10.58
CA LEU A 10 2.01 16.67 -9.74
C LEU A 10 0.85 16.03 -10.51
N GLN A 11 0.59 16.50 -11.73
CA GLN A 11 -0.45 15.93 -12.59
C GLN A 11 -0.16 14.46 -12.93
N ALA A 12 1.11 14.11 -13.19
CA ALA A 12 1.51 12.72 -13.43
C ALA A 12 1.20 11.83 -12.21
N ILE A 13 1.57 12.27 -11.00
CA ILE A 13 1.22 11.50 -9.78
C ILE A 13 -0.29 11.41 -9.60
N MET A 14 -1.04 12.49 -9.80
CA MET A 14 -2.50 12.49 -9.61
C MET A 14 -3.23 11.59 -10.62
N GLN A 15 -2.74 11.52 -11.87
CA GLN A 15 -3.34 10.70 -12.92
C GLN A 15 -3.14 9.20 -12.66
N GLU A 16 -1.94 8.80 -12.26
CA GLU A 16 -1.64 7.40 -11.95
C GLU A 16 -2.03 7.02 -10.51
N GLY A 17 -2.21 8.01 -9.64
CA GLY A 17 -2.40 7.86 -8.20
C GLY A 17 -1.08 7.73 -7.44
N ILE A 18 -0.20 6.84 -7.92
CA ILE A 18 1.16 6.65 -7.41
C ILE A 18 2.14 6.47 -8.57
N LEU A 19 3.40 6.83 -8.37
CA LEU A 19 4.49 6.57 -9.33
C LEU A 19 5.59 5.72 -8.69
N HIS A 20 6.23 4.85 -9.46
CA HIS A 20 7.38 4.08 -8.97
C HIS A 20 8.56 5.03 -8.65
N ASP A 21 9.41 4.68 -7.69
CA ASP A 21 10.52 5.52 -7.23
C ASP A 21 11.50 5.87 -8.37
N GLU A 22 11.85 4.90 -9.22
CA GLU A 22 12.73 5.12 -10.37
C GLU A 22 12.07 6.02 -11.43
N ASP A 23 10.83 5.72 -11.84
CA ASP A 23 10.08 6.53 -12.79
C ASP A 23 9.89 7.98 -12.30
N SER A 24 9.67 8.16 -10.99
CA SER A 24 9.52 9.47 -10.36
C SER A 24 10.82 10.28 -10.43
N LYS A 25 11.96 9.64 -10.16
CA LYS A 25 13.28 10.27 -10.27
C LYS A 25 13.60 10.63 -11.72
N GLU A 26 13.35 9.72 -12.66
CA GLU A 26 13.58 9.95 -14.09
C GLU A 26 12.73 11.12 -14.61
N LEU A 27 11.45 11.16 -14.24
CA LEU A 27 10.56 12.26 -14.61
C LEU A 27 11.03 13.60 -14.04
N ILE A 28 11.49 13.65 -12.78
CA ILE A 28 12.05 14.88 -12.19
C ILE A 28 13.34 15.29 -12.92
N ILE A 29 14.23 14.34 -13.19
CA ILE A 29 15.48 14.63 -13.90
C ILE A 29 15.19 15.25 -15.27
N THR A 30 14.21 14.70 -15.98
CA THR A 30 13.77 15.16 -17.30
C THR A 30 13.12 16.55 -17.25
N LEU A 31 12.26 16.80 -16.25
CA LEU A 31 11.51 18.06 -16.14
C LEU A 31 12.33 19.24 -15.57
N PHE A 32 13.43 18.96 -14.88
CA PHE A 32 14.20 19.94 -14.11
C PHE A 32 15.70 19.94 -14.42
N ASP A 33 16.12 19.40 -15.56
CA ASP A 33 17.50 19.41 -16.06
C ASP A 33 18.54 18.90 -15.04
N ASN A 34 18.32 17.68 -14.51
CA ASN A 34 19.20 17.04 -13.50
C ASN A 34 19.35 17.79 -12.15
N LYS A 35 18.40 18.66 -11.79
CA LYS A 35 18.38 19.25 -10.43
C LYS A 35 18.18 18.17 -9.36
N GLN A 36 18.68 18.47 -8.16
CA GLN A 36 18.57 17.55 -7.03
C GLN A 36 17.11 17.26 -6.69
N VAL A 37 16.70 16.01 -6.89
CA VAL A 37 15.35 15.47 -6.64
C VAL A 37 14.80 15.89 -5.27
N LYS A 38 15.63 15.81 -4.22
CA LYS A 38 15.25 16.20 -2.85
C LYS A 38 14.81 17.66 -2.74
N ASN A 39 15.51 18.56 -3.43
CA ASN A 39 15.20 19.99 -3.39
C ASN A 39 13.89 20.29 -4.12
N ILE A 40 13.66 19.63 -5.26
CA ILE A 40 12.41 19.77 -6.01
C ILE A 40 11.22 19.30 -5.17
N ILE A 41 11.32 18.13 -4.53
CA ILE A 41 10.25 17.63 -3.65
C ILE A 41 10.02 18.55 -2.45
N TYR A 42 11.09 19.09 -1.86
CA TYR A 42 10.96 20.08 -0.79
C TYR A 42 10.17 21.32 -1.26
N GLU A 43 10.49 21.87 -2.44
CA GLU A 43 9.77 23.02 -3.00
C GLU A 43 8.29 22.71 -3.27
N ILE A 44 7.98 21.52 -3.77
CA ILE A 44 6.60 21.08 -4.03
C ILE A 44 5.84 20.92 -2.72
N ASN A 45 6.40 20.21 -1.74
CA ASN A 45 5.76 19.98 -0.45
C ASN A 45 5.54 21.29 0.32
N ALA A 46 6.44 22.27 0.19
CA ALA A 46 6.24 23.60 0.77
C ALA A 46 4.99 24.31 0.21
N LYS A 47 4.58 24.01 -1.04
CA LYS A 47 3.34 24.53 -1.64
C LYS A 47 2.12 23.69 -1.26
N LEU A 48 2.24 22.36 -1.28
CA LEU A 48 1.16 21.45 -0.92
C LEU A 48 0.74 21.56 0.55
N LEU A 49 1.63 22.05 1.43
CA LEU A 49 1.32 22.26 2.84
C LEU A 49 0.07 23.13 3.06
N SER A 50 -0.12 24.16 2.23
CA SER A 50 -1.31 25.04 2.29
C SER A 50 -2.63 24.30 1.99
N LEU A 51 -2.55 23.13 1.35
CA LEU A 51 -3.67 22.28 1.00
C LEU A 51 -3.78 21.05 1.91
N ASN A 52 -2.99 20.98 2.98
CA ASN A 52 -2.87 19.80 3.84
C ASN A 52 -2.56 18.53 3.03
N MET A 53 -1.62 18.65 2.09
CA MET A 53 -1.14 17.55 1.27
C MET A 53 0.39 17.51 1.25
N MET A 54 0.95 16.34 0.99
CA MET A 54 2.38 16.18 0.72
C MET A 54 2.67 14.92 -0.07
N ILE A 55 3.73 14.96 -0.86
CA ILE A 55 4.31 13.80 -1.51
C ILE A 55 5.09 13.00 -0.47
N LYS A 56 4.75 11.72 -0.34
CA LYS A 56 5.45 10.75 0.50
C LYS A 56 5.83 9.51 -0.31
N THR A 57 6.87 8.84 0.16
CA THR A 57 7.25 7.52 -0.31
C THR A 57 6.56 6.44 0.54
N VAL A 58 6.03 5.41 -0.11
CA VAL A 58 5.41 4.25 0.53
C VAL A 58 5.97 2.99 -0.13
N THR A 59 6.29 1.97 0.67
CA THR A 59 6.84 0.71 0.18
C THR A 59 5.73 -0.33 0.09
N CYS A 60 5.67 -1.05 -1.03
CA CYS A 60 4.79 -2.21 -1.19
C CYS A 60 5.23 -3.33 -0.25
N GLU A 61 4.33 -3.78 0.64
CA GLU A 61 4.66 -4.83 1.64
C GLU A 61 4.98 -6.19 1.00
N ILE A 62 4.53 -6.41 -0.23
CA ILE A 62 4.68 -7.69 -0.95
C ILE A 62 5.89 -7.69 -1.87
N THR A 63 6.13 -6.62 -2.63
CA THR A 63 7.23 -6.57 -3.62
C THR A 63 8.49 -5.87 -3.09
N GLY A 64 8.37 -5.01 -2.07
CA GLY A 64 9.49 -4.21 -1.59
C GLY A 64 9.78 -2.95 -2.42
N ASP A 65 9.08 -2.77 -3.55
CA ASP A 65 9.19 -1.58 -4.38
C ASP A 65 8.69 -0.34 -3.65
N THR A 66 9.34 0.79 -3.89
CA THR A 66 8.96 2.08 -3.32
C THR A 66 8.22 2.92 -4.34
N TYR A 67 7.16 3.59 -3.89
CA TYR A 67 6.29 4.41 -4.71
C TYR A 67 6.08 5.78 -4.08
N TRP A 68 5.80 6.77 -4.92
CA TRP A 68 5.56 8.15 -4.55
C TRP A 68 4.07 8.45 -4.71
N ALA A 69 3.44 8.93 -3.65
CA ALA A 69 2.02 9.25 -3.63
C ALA A 69 1.79 10.63 -2.99
N ILE A 70 0.78 11.34 -3.49
CA ILE A 70 0.27 12.55 -2.82
C ILE A 70 -0.70 12.10 -1.75
N THR A 71 -0.36 12.39 -0.50
CA THR A 71 -1.15 12.01 0.66
C THR A 71 -1.64 13.25 1.38
N SER A 72 -2.82 13.16 1.99
CA SER A 72 -3.29 14.23 2.87
C SER A 72 -2.58 14.16 4.21
N THR A 73 -2.28 15.33 4.78
CA THR A 73 -1.73 15.48 6.13
C THR A 73 -2.81 15.58 7.20
N ILE A 74 -4.09 15.62 6.80
CA ILE A 74 -5.24 15.56 7.70
C ILE A 74 -5.95 14.21 7.55
N LEU A 75 -6.64 13.79 8.61
CA LEU A 75 -7.58 12.67 8.55
C LEU A 75 -8.71 13.08 7.59
N GLN A 76 -8.67 12.60 6.35
CA GLN A 76 -9.73 12.85 5.39
C GLN A 76 -10.94 11.99 5.71
N ASP A 77 -12.11 12.56 5.46
CA ASP A 77 -13.33 11.78 5.27
C ASP A 77 -13.12 10.85 4.06
N ILE A 78 -13.57 9.61 4.17
CA ILE A 78 -13.31 8.50 3.22
C ILE A 78 -14.07 8.73 1.89
N SER A 79 -14.62 9.93 1.71
CA SER A 79 -15.54 10.32 0.64
C SER A 79 -14.88 10.42 -0.72
N SER A 80 -13.59 10.79 -0.81
CA SER A 80 -12.87 10.89 -2.09
C SER A 80 -12.76 9.55 -2.82
N PHE A 81 -12.47 8.48 -2.07
CA PHE A 81 -12.46 7.09 -2.56
C PHE A 81 -13.87 6.63 -2.99
N GLN A 82 -14.92 7.13 -2.33
CA GLN A 82 -16.31 6.77 -2.64
C GLN A 82 -16.86 7.41 -3.92
N ILE A 83 -16.25 8.48 -4.42
CA ILE A 83 -16.78 9.21 -5.58
C ILE A 83 -16.44 8.52 -6.90
N GLN A 84 -15.38 7.70 -6.95
CA GLN A 84 -14.85 7.15 -8.21
C GLN A 84 -15.59 5.90 -8.72
N PHE A 85 -16.36 5.23 -7.87
CA PHE A 85 -16.88 3.90 -8.16
C PHE A 85 -18.37 3.81 -7.85
N SER A 86 -19.07 2.90 -8.55
CA SER A 86 -20.46 2.59 -8.21
C SER A 86 -20.56 1.99 -6.80
N LYS A 87 -21.73 2.14 -6.17
CA LYS A 87 -21.99 1.60 -4.83
C LYS A 87 -21.64 0.11 -4.73
N ALA A 88 -21.99 -0.69 -5.74
CA ALA A 88 -21.69 -2.12 -5.78
C ALA A 88 -20.18 -2.42 -5.84
N LYS A 89 -19.42 -1.68 -6.64
CA LYS A 89 -17.96 -1.82 -6.77
C LYS A 89 -17.25 -1.44 -5.47
N LEU A 90 -17.69 -0.36 -4.82
CA LEU A 90 -17.17 0.04 -3.50
C LEU A 90 -17.48 -1.00 -2.42
N GLU A 91 -18.69 -1.53 -2.42
CA GLU A 91 -19.09 -2.57 -1.46
C GLU A 91 -18.23 -3.82 -1.62
N LEU A 92 -18.01 -4.27 -2.87
CA LEU A 92 -17.11 -5.38 -3.17
C LEU A 92 -15.69 -5.11 -2.66
N LEU A 93 -15.13 -3.94 -2.97
CA LEU A 93 -13.76 -3.60 -2.57
C LEU A 93 -13.61 -3.50 -1.04
N ARG A 94 -14.62 -2.96 -0.34
CA ARG A 94 -14.65 -2.93 1.14
C ARG A 94 -14.72 -4.33 1.75
N LYS A 95 -15.53 -5.23 1.17
CA LYS A 95 -15.58 -6.63 1.61
C LYS A 95 -14.23 -7.31 1.40
N ILE A 96 -13.58 -7.10 0.26
CA ILE A 96 -12.23 -7.64 0.00
C ILE A 96 -11.21 -7.11 1.01
N PHE A 97 -11.22 -5.80 1.29
CA PHE A 97 -10.36 -5.24 2.35
C PHE A 97 -10.63 -5.87 3.71
N SER A 98 -11.89 -6.08 4.06
CA SER A 98 -12.27 -6.76 5.31
C SER A 98 -11.73 -8.19 5.37
N GLU A 99 -11.88 -8.96 4.29
CA GLU A 99 -11.33 -10.32 4.21
C GLU A 99 -9.80 -10.32 4.37
N ILE A 100 -9.09 -9.43 3.67
CA ILE A 100 -7.63 -9.35 3.73
C ILE A 100 -7.15 -8.95 5.14
N ILE A 101 -7.75 -7.91 5.74
CA ILE A 101 -7.32 -7.37 7.04
C ILE A 101 -7.62 -8.35 8.19
N THR A 102 -8.70 -9.12 8.09
CA THR A 102 -9.05 -10.12 9.11
C THR A 102 -8.42 -11.48 8.87
N ALA A 103 -7.82 -11.72 7.70
CA ALA A 103 -7.11 -12.95 7.40
C ALA A 103 -5.78 -13.04 8.17
N THR A 104 -5.49 -14.24 8.66
CA THR A 104 -4.24 -14.53 9.40
C THR A 104 -2.97 -14.35 8.56
N ASN A 105 -3.08 -14.52 7.25
CA ASN A 105 -1.97 -14.43 6.29
C ASN A 105 -1.99 -13.13 5.46
N GLY A 106 -2.92 -12.20 5.73
CA GLY A 106 -2.98 -10.91 5.05
C GLY A 106 -3.29 -11.00 3.55
N CYS A 107 -4.00 -12.04 3.11
CA CYS A 107 -4.42 -12.17 1.71
C CYS A 107 -5.73 -12.95 1.55
N VAL A 108 -6.33 -12.85 0.36
CA VAL A 108 -7.58 -13.53 0.02
C VAL A 108 -7.53 -14.07 -1.41
N SER A 109 -8.08 -15.26 -1.67
CA SER A 109 -8.02 -15.85 -3.01
C SER A 109 -8.94 -15.15 -3.99
N SER A 110 -8.58 -15.15 -5.27
CA SER A 110 -9.42 -14.61 -6.34
C SER A 110 -10.80 -15.26 -6.42
N THR A 111 -10.89 -16.56 -6.10
CA THR A 111 -12.14 -17.31 -6.03
C THR A 111 -13.07 -16.80 -4.93
N ILE A 112 -12.52 -16.50 -3.75
CA ILE A 112 -13.30 -15.90 -2.64
C ILE A 112 -13.78 -14.51 -3.06
N CYS A 113 -12.92 -13.67 -3.63
CA CYS A 113 -13.30 -12.33 -4.11
C CYS A 113 -14.48 -12.36 -5.09
N LEU A 114 -14.46 -13.25 -6.08
CA LEU A 114 -15.55 -13.37 -7.04
C LEU A 114 -16.83 -13.92 -6.41
N ASN A 115 -16.71 -14.75 -5.38
CA ASN A 115 -17.87 -15.26 -4.65
C ASN A 115 -18.50 -14.18 -3.75
N LEU A 116 -17.75 -13.18 -3.28
CA LEU A 116 -18.31 -12.05 -2.51
C LEU A 116 -19.40 -11.29 -3.29
N CYS A 117 -19.37 -11.33 -4.62
CA CYS A 117 -20.38 -10.71 -5.49
C CYS A 117 -21.81 -11.20 -5.22
N THR A 118 -21.97 -12.43 -4.71
CA THR A 118 -23.29 -12.99 -4.39
C THR A 118 -23.87 -12.42 -3.09
N SER A 119 -23.01 -11.83 -2.25
CA SER A 119 -23.37 -11.28 -0.94
C SER A 119 -23.56 -9.76 -0.95
N LEU A 120 -23.53 -9.14 -2.14
CA LEU A 120 -23.66 -7.69 -2.29
C LEU A 120 -25.13 -7.27 -2.21
N ASP A 121 -25.40 -6.16 -1.54
CA ASP A 121 -26.73 -5.55 -1.51
C ASP A 121 -27.16 -5.09 -2.91
N THR A 122 -26.19 -4.61 -3.69
CA THR A 122 -26.38 -4.21 -5.10
C THR A 122 -25.76 -5.24 -6.03
N LYS A 123 -26.56 -5.80 -6.94
CA LYS A 123 -26.08 -6.82 -7.89
C LYS A 123 -24.94 -6.28 -8.76
N LEU A 124 -23.85 -7.05 -8.81
CA LEU A 124 -22.71 -6.85 -9.72
C LEU A 124 -22.49 -8.18 -10.45
N SER A 125 -22.38 -8.15 -11.78
CA SER A 125 -22.12 -9.38 -12.52
C SER A 125 -20.69 -9.87 -12.28
N LYS A 126 -20.43 -11.17 -12.46
CA LYS A 126 -19.07 -11.71 -12.32
C LYS A 126 -18.09 -11.11 -13.33
N ILE A 127 -18.59 -10.75 -14.52
CA ILE A 127 -17.79 -10.12 -15.59
C ILE A 127 -17.39 -8.72 -15.14
N ASP A 128 -18.37 -7.90 -14.73
CA ASP A 128 -18.11 -6.54 -14.23
C ASP A 128 -17.19 -6.54 -13.00
N ALA A 129 -17.33 -7.54 -12.13
CA ALA A 129 -16.47 -7.71 -10.96
C ALA A 129 -15.03 -8.04 -11.38
N THR A 130 -14.84 -8.90 -12.39
CA THR A 130 -13.50 -9.26 -12.88
C THR A 130 -12.83 -8.03 -13.50
N GLU A 131 -13.50 -7.33 -14.41
CA GLU A 131 -12.99 -6.10 -15.03
C GLU A 131 -12.66 -5.02 -13.99
N PHE A 132 -13.50 -4.91 -12.96
CA PHE A 132 -13.23 -4.00 -11.86
C PHE A 132 -12.00 -4.40 -11.05
N LEU A 133 -11.83 -5.68 -10.74
CA LEU A 133 -10.66 -6.16 -10.01
C LEU A 133 -9.36 -5.94 -10.80
N ASP A 134 -9.39 -6.20 -12.11
CA ASP A 134 -8.25 -5.92 -13.01
C ASP A 134 -7.88 -4.42 -12.97
N TYR A 135 -8.88 -3.55 -13.06
CA TYR A 135 -8.69 -2.11 -12.93
C TYR A 135 -8.14 -1.68 -11.56
N ILE A 136 -8.63 -2.27 -10.47
CA ILE A 136 -8.18 -1.97 -9.10
C ILE A 136 -6.74 -2.44 -8.87
N VAL A 137 -6.32 -3.53 -9.52
CA VAL A 137 -4.91 -3.97 -9.53
C VAL A 137 -4.04 -3.04 -10.35
N ASP A 138 -4.47 -2.64 -11.56
CA ASP A 138 -3.76 -1.65 -12.39
C ASP A 138 -3.52 -0.35 -11.62
N LYS A 139 -4.56 0.14 -10.93
CA LYS A 139 -4.49 1.33 -10.08
C LYS A 139 -3.88 1.12 -8.70
N LYS A 140 -3.26 -0.04 -8.45
CA LYS A 140 -2.49 -0.38 -7.25
C LYS A 140 -3.28 -0.27 -5.94
N TRP A 141 -4.60 -0.31 -6.00
CA TRP A 141 -5.48 -0.39 -4.82
C TRP A 141 -5.43 -1.79 -4.20
N LEU A 142 -5.34 -2.82 -5.04
CA LEU A 142 -4.99 -4.18 -4.66
C LEU A 142 -3.72 -4.62 -5.39
N LEU A 143 -3.08 -5.66 -4.88
CA LEU A 143 -2.04 -6.39 -5.60
C LEU A 143 -2.50 -7.83 -5.80
N LEU A 144 -2.39 -8.36 -7.02
CA LEU A 144 -2.63 -9.76 -7.32
C LEU A 144 -1.28 -10.47 -7.50
N LYS A 145 -0.99 -11.48 -6.66
CA LYS A 145 0.19 -12.33 -6.80
C LYS A 145 -0.17 -13.79 -6.47
N ASN A 146 0.19 -14.71 -7.36
CA ASN A 146 -0.09 -16.14 -7.22
C ASN A 146 -1.57 -16.47 -6.95
N GLY A 147 -2.50 -15.76 -7.61
CA GLY A 147 -3.94 -15.95 -7.44
C GLY A 147 -4.52 -15.43 -6.12
N GLN A 148 -3.73 -14.72 -5.32
CA GLN A 148 -4.13 -14.10 -4.06
C GLN A 148 -4.08 -12.57 -4.18
N TYR A 149 -5.09 -11.91 -3.62
CA TYR A 149 -5.16 -10.47 -3.49
C TYR A 149 -4.58 -10.03 -2.14
N TYR A 150 -3.81 -8.96 -2.18
CA TYR A 150 -3.21 -8.27 -1.03
C TYR A 150 -3.61 -6.79 -1.06
N ILE A 151 -3.47 -6.09 0.06
CA ILE A 151 -3.62 -4.63 0.08
C ILE A 151 -2.57 -4.01 -0.83
N GLY A 152 -3.02 -3.23 -1.80
CA GLY A 152 -2.13 -2.53 -2.72
C GLY A 152 -1.46 -1.33 -2.06
N VAL A 153 -0.26 -0.99 -2.52
CA VAL A 153 0.54 0.12 -1.96
C VAL A 153 -0.18 1.47 -2.01
N ARG A 154 -1.07 1.70 -2.98
CA ARG A 154 -1.90 2.91 -3.05
C ARG A 154 -2.91 2.97 -1.91
N SER A 155 -3.54 1.83 -1.60
CA SER A 155 -4.46 1.73 -0.45
C SER A 155 -3.73 2.03 0.86
N ILE A 156 -2.51 1.53 1.04
CA ILE A 156 -1.68 1.85 2.22
C ILE A 156 -1.41 3.35 2.31
N ALA A 157 -1.07 3.98 1.18
CA ALA A 157 -0.74 5.41 1.12
C ALA A 157 -1.95 6.32 1.39
N GLU A 158 -3.11 6.02 0.79
CA GLU A 158 -4.26 6.93 0.75
C GLU A 158 -5.35 6.57 1.77
N LEU A 159 -5.53 5.28 2.09
CA LEU A 159 -6.66 4.80 2.89
C LEU A 159 -6.28 4.45 4.34
N MET A 160 -5.07 4.78 4.79
CA MET A 160 -4.67 4.54 6.18
C MET A 160 -5.65 5.14 7.22
N PRO A 161 -6.16 6.38 7.05
CA PRO A 161 -7.21 6.92 7.94
C PRO A 161 -8.47 6.06 7.98
N TYR A 162 -8.94 5.60 6.81
CA TYR A 162 -10.09 4.70 6.68
C TYR A 162 -9.86 3.39 7.43
N PHE A 163 -8.69 2.77 7.20
CA PHE A 163 -8.37 1.49 7.81
C PHE A 163 -8.32 1.59 9.33
N LYS A 164 -7.68 2.63 9.87
CA LYS A 164 -7.66 2.88 11.32
C LYS A 164 -9.06 3.13 11.88
N ALA A 165 -9.87 3.94 11.22
CA ALA A 165 -11.24 4.23 11.69
C ALA A 165 -12.16 3.00 11.66
N THR A 166 -11.94 2.08 10.72
CA THR A 166 -12.86 0.95 10.46
C THR A 166 -12.42 -0.35 11.13
N TYR A 167 -11.10 -0.57 11.24
CA TYR A 167 -10.51 -1.85 11.63
C TYR A 167 -9.51 -1.74 12.78
N ASP A 168 -9.56 -0.67 13.61
CA ASP A 168 -8.56 -0.41 14.67
C ASP A 168 -8.19 -1.64 15.50
N ASN A 169 -9.20 -2.45 15.89
CA ASN A 169 -9.02 -3.65 16.69
C ASN A 169 -8.42 -4.86 15.94
N SER A 170 -8.39 -4.82 14.61
CA SER A 170 -7.88 -5.88 13.74
C SER A 170 -6.57 -5.51 13.05
N LEU A 171 -6.11 -4.27 13.18
CA LEU A 171 -4.84 -3.84 12.62
C LEU A 171 -3.69 -4.22 13.55
N HIS A 172 -2.62 -4.72 12.95
CA HIS A 172 -1.37 -4.98 13.63
C HIS A 172 -0.35 -3.88 13.31
N THR A 173 0.64 -3.74 14.17
CA THR A 173 1.77 -2.81 13.98
C THR A 173 3.06 -3.61 13.88
N CYS A 174 3.89 -3.30 12.89
CA CYS A 174 5.20 -3.90 12.75
C CYS A 174 6.09 -3.52 13.94
N ASN A 175 6.64 -4.51 14.65
CA ASN A 175 7.48 -4.29 15.83
C ASN A 175 8.83 -3.61 15.50
N LEU A 176 9.23 -3.57 14.23
CA LEU A 176 10.49 -2.95 13.78
C LEU A 176 10.28 -1.50 13.33
N CYS A 177 9.43 -1.24 12.32
CA CYS A 177 9.22 0.11 11.79
C CYS A 177 8.12 0.92 12.51
N LYS A 178 7.30 0.27 13.36
CA LYS A 178 6.16 0.88 14.08
C LYS A 178 5.02 1.39 13.19
N GLU A 179 5.03 1.02 11.92
CA GLU A 179 3.92 1.27 10.99
C GLU A 179 2.90 0.12 11.03
N VAL A 180 1.67 0.41 10.61
CA VAL A 180 0.62 -0.60 10.39
C VAL A 180 1.12 -1.64 9.39
N ILE A 181 0.77 -2.91 9.62
CA ILE A 181 1.14 -4.05 8.79
C ILE A 181 -0.10 -4.77 8.29
N PHE A 182 -0.19 -4.98 6.98
CA PHE A 182 -1.22 -5.79 6.34
C PHE A 182 -0.72 -7.19 5.98
N PHE A 183 0.56 -7.32 5.67
CA PHE A 183 1.23 -8.57 5.33
C PHE A 183 2.60 -8.69 5.98
N GLY A 184 2.82 -9.81 6.65
CA GLY A 184 4.15 -10.20 7.08
C GLY A 184 4.12 -11.38 8.03
N GLN A 185 5.10 -11.44 8.91
CA GLN A 185 5.37 -12.62 9.72
C GLN A 185 5.13 -12.37 11.20
N ARG A 186 4.39 -13.28 11.83
CA ARG A 186 4.27 -13.37 13.29
C ARG A 186 5.46 -14.13 13.88
N CYS A 187 5.96 -13.67 15.02
CA CYS A 187 6.91 -14.44 15.81
C CYS A 187 6.26 -15.76 16.29
N THR A 188 6.98 -16.87 16.20
CA THR A 188 6.49 -18.18 16.68
C THR A 188 6.41 -18.29 18.21
N HIS A 189 7.03 -17.35 18.93
CA HIS A 189 7.14 -17.38 20.40
C HIS A 189 6.40 -16.23 21.09
N CYS A 190 5.89 -15.23 20.36
CA CYS A 190 5.14 -14.11 20.93
C CYS A 190 4.20 -13.49 19.89
N GLU A 191 3.56 -12.37 20.24
CA GLU A 191 2.60 -11.69 19.35
C GLU A 191 3.23 -10.65 18.42
N ALA A 192 4.56 -10.54 18.42
CA ALA A 192 5.24 -9.58 17.56
C ALA A 192 4.98 -9.90 16.08
N MET A 193 4.57 -8.87 15.33
CA MET A 193 4.35 -8.91 13.88
C MET A 193 5.42 -8.07 13.21
N MET A 194 5.99 -8.53 12.10
CA MET A 194 7.01 -7.79 11.35
C MET A 194 6.76 -7.88 9.85
N HIS A 195 6.89 -6.77 9.14
CA HIS A 195 6.94 -6.79 7.67
C HIS A 195 8.10 -7.68 7.24
N ILE A 196 7.92 -8.47 6.18
CA ILE A 196 9.00 -9.30 5.63
C ILE A 196 10.20 -8.44 5.22
N ILE A 197 9.95 -7.28 4.61
CA ILE A 197 11.00 -6.33 4.21
C ILE A 197 11.76 -5.78 5.43
N CYS A 198 11.07 -5.49 6.53
CA CYS A 198 11.72 -5.07 7.77
C CYS A 198 12.56 -6.20 8.36
N LEU A 199 12.09 -7.45 8.31
CA LEU A 199 12.86 -8.62 8.75
C LEU A 199 14.11 -8.83 7.89
N LYS A 200 14.01 -8.69 6.56
CA LYS A 200 15.17 -8.79 5.64
C LYS A 200 16.26 -7.79 6.03
N LYS A 201 15.90 -6.51 6.18
CA LYS A 201 16.83 -5.45 6.63
C LYS A 201 17.39 -5.69 8.03
N TYR A 202 16.57 -6.17 8.95
CA TYR A 202 16.99 -6.43 10.32
C TYR A 202 17.95 -7.64 10.40
N ALA A 203 17.76 -8.65 9.56
CA ALA A 203 18.66 -9.79 9.44
C ALA A 203 20.06 -9.43 8.91
N GLU A 204 20.19 -8.37 8.10
CA GLU A 204 21.50 -7.89 7.64
C GLU A 204 22.38 -7.38 8.80
N VAL A 205 21.77 -6.91 9.89
CA VAL A 205 22.48 -6.31 11.03
C VAL A 205 22.52 -7.24 12.24
N MET A 206 21.52 -8.11 12.42
CA MET A 206 21.37 -8.94 13.63
C MET A 206 21.65 -10.42 13.38
N HIS A 207 22.74 -10.91 13.98
CA HIS A 207 23.20 -12.29 13.89
C HIS A 207 23.47 -12.88 15.28
N PRO A 208 22.76 -13.95 15.71
CA PRO A 208 21.67 -14.62 15.02
C PRO A 208 20.39 -13.76 14.97
N LEU A 209 19.53 -14.00 13.97
CA LEU A 209 18.25 -13.31 13.84
C LEU A 209 17.33 -13.66 15.03
N GLN A 210 16.97 -12.66 15.82
CA GLN A 210 16.17 -12.78 17.04
C GLN A 210 15.04 -11.76 17.09
N CYS A 211 13.88 -12.16 17.60
CA CYS A 211 12.74 -11.27 17.78
C CYS A 211 13.14 -10.07 18.65
N ALA A 212 12.89 -8.85 18.14
CA ALA A 212 13.19 -7.63 18.87
C ALA A 212 12.47 -7.56 20.22
N THR A 213 11.30 -8.21 20.33
CA THR A 213 10.44 -8.26 21.52
C THR A 213 10.85 -9.36 22.51
N CYS A 214 10.79 -10.65 22.13
CA CYS A 214 11.02 -11.76 23.07
C CYS A 214 12.42 -12.38 23.02
N LYS A 215 13.30 -11.91 22.13
CA LYS A 215 14.68 -12.40 21.92
C LYS A 215 14.81 -13.85 21.45
N SER A 216 13.70 -14.59 21.28
CA SER A 216 13.72 -15.92 20.64
C SER A 216 14.18 -15.83 19.19
N ARG A 217 14.82 -16.90 18.71
CA ARG A 217 15.26 -17.02 17.31
C ARG A 217 14.07 -16.91 16.36
N ILE A 218 14.24 -16.17 15.27
CA ILE A 218 13.27 -16.10 14.17
C ILE A 218 13.79 -16.94 13.01
N GLU A 219 12.93 -17.81 12.49
CA GLU A 219 13.09 -18.44 11.18
C GLU A 219 12.27 -17.62 10.20
N VAL A 220 12.89 -17.03 9.18
CA VAL A 220 12.16 -16.21 8.22
C VAL A 220 11.32 -17.12 7.34
N ASP A 221 10.03 -16.80 7.21
CA ASP A 221 9.14 -17.54 6.33
C ASP A 221 9.62 -17.40 4.88
N VAL A 222 10.05 -18.52 4.30
CA VAL A 222 10.61 -18.59 2.96
C VAL A 222 9.57 -18.13 1.92
N ILE A 223 8.28 -18.33 2.18
CA ILE A 223 7.20 -17.87 1.30
C ILE A 223 7.17 -16.35 1.21
N GLY A 224 7.36 -15.65 2.34
CA GLY A 224 7.47 -14.20 2.37
C GLY A 224 8.67 -13.68 1.56
N ILE A 225 9.79 -14.40 1.61
CA ILE A 225 11.00 -14.07 0.82
C ILE A 225 10.76 -14.32 -0.68
N TYR A 226 10.17 -15.46 -1.06
CA TYR A 226 9.85 -15.75 -2.46
C TYR A 226 8.87 -14.73 -3.08
N LEU A 227 7.96 -14.17 -2.27
CA LEU A 227 7.09 -13.09 -2.72
C LEU A 227 7.85 -11.78 -2.98
N LEU A 228 9.01 -11.55 -2.36
CA LEU A 228 9.86 -10.40 -2.64
C LEU A 228 10.78 -10.63 -3.85
N ASP A 229 11.28 -11.86 -4.05
CA ASP A 229 12.35 -12.13 -5.01
C ASP A 229 11.86 -12.57 -6.41
N LEU A 230 10.54 -12.72 -6.62
CA LEU A 230 9.94 -12.92 -7.95
C LEU A 230 9.60 -11.56 -8.58
N HIS A 231 10.58 -10.98 -9.28
CA HIS A 231 10.44 -9.88 -10.24
C HIS A 231 10.55 -10.41 -11.67
#